data_AF-A0A842RCM6-F1
#
_entry.id   AF-A0A842RCM6-F1
#
_cell.length_a   1.000
_cell.length_b   1.000
_cell.length_c   1.000
_cell.angle_alpha   90.00
_cell.angle_beta   90.00
_cell.angle_gamma   90.00
#
_symmetry.space_group_name_H-M   'P 1'
#
loop_
_entity.id
_entity.type
_entity.pdbx_description
1 polymer ?
#
loop_
_entity_poly.entity_id
_entity_poly.type
_entity_poly.pdbx_seq_one_letter_code
_entity_poly.pdbx_strand_id
1 'polypeptide(L)'
;MSKRGKKTIITKILEDAPQRYLNIDPLNCSIKQFEQLIPDTVPQVVKEDIAHYFNYLRNNRSRESLNLWEKVSGCTDSPNSWKVEGYRPIFSFLYYDRITDGLFLALLLNRIEPISDEKIQTMTIEEFNRQCRLTIISFKPEIDEIDLKILKTLSNEPSLVIQELTEKIGHSYAAVYRHLQKLKAKMGLRILTRINWTKLGIQPLFLITKDKTNFDYFTDFRRYLDGQATFLWGKAYHLRYYFVTETARTELLKKYQEVSKKKKTFLELLKLTSAPMIGWTFDFFNQSEQRWEIDFIQTYRYLSSSKKQKVSVKELFHEDYPPKEAYSLTPLETKIIDDLVGKYNLTQKELAEHLGMHAQNLSTIKLKLLDDNIIYPRFEMRNFLPIGCVLWCSSSNQKIFETFIPLLQKLPFSNISPVRNYREPKKLQLLSFLFLDDILYRNLVVFLMKLLREKQIEDFQLGVNVESYFGMAKVANILPKS
;
A
#
# COMPACT_ATOMS: atom_id res chain seq x y z
N MET A 1 4.93 38.95 36.98
CA MET A 1 5.09 38.25 35.67
C MET A 1 4.95 36.75 35.90
N SER A 2 3.79 36.16 35.58
CA SER A 2 3.59 34.72 35.77
C SER A 2 4.38 33.95 34.71
N LYS A 3 5.10 32.91 35.15
CA LYS A 3 5.73 31.93 34.27
C LYS A 3 4.60 31.25 33.48
N ARG A 4 4.37 31.65 32.22
CA ARG A 4 3.59 30.84 31.28
C ARG A 4 4.35 29.52 31.11
N GLY A 5 3.96 28.50 31.87
CA GLY A 5 4.49 27.15 31.76
C GLY A 5 4.30 26.67 30.33
N LYS A 6 5.38 26.17 29.70
CA LYS A 6 5.27 25.52 28.40
C LYS A 6 4.31 24.32 28.57
N LYS A 7 3.11 24.41 27.98
CA LYS A 7 2.17 23.29 27.91
C LYS A 7 2.91 22.07 27.33
N THR A 8 2.74 20.90 27.95
CA THR A 8 3.34 19.65 27.46
C THR A 8 2.69 19.25 26.13
N ILE A 9 3.36 18.40 25.36
CA ILE A 9 2.86 17.94 24.05
C ILE A 9 1.48 17.29 24.21
N ILE A 10 1.30 16.46 25.24
CA ILE A 10 0.04 15.76 25.49
C ILE A 10 -1.09 16.72 25.91
N THR A 11 -0.80 17.78 26.66
CA THR A 11 -1.81 18.81 27.00
C THR A 11 -2.36 19.46 25.73
N LYS A 12 -1.48 19.78 24.76
CA LYS A 12 -1.92 20.36 23.47
C LYS A 12 -2.76 19.39 22.65
N ILE A 13 -2.38 18.11 22.62
CA ILE A 13 -3.13 17.09 21.88
C ILE A 13 -4.55 16.96 22.46
N LEU A 14 -4.68 16.93 23.78
CA LEU A 14 -5.99 16.74 24.42
C LEU A 14 -6.90 17.96 24.29
N GLU A 15 -6.37 19.16 24.03
CA GLU A 15 -7.18 20.36 23.72
C GLU A 15 -8.06 20.17 22.48
N ASP A 16 -7.65 19.29 21.55
CA ASP A 16 -8.40 18.95 20.34
C ASP A 16 -9.24 17.67 20.50
N ALA A 17 -9.23 17.05 21.69
CA ALA A 17 -9.98 15.84 21.99
C ALA A 17 -11.42 16.17 22.47
N PRO A 18 -12.33 15.19 22.52
CA PRO A 18 -13.68 15.40 23.04
C PRO A 18 -13.72 15.94 24.47
N GLN A 19 -14.86 16.55 24.84
CA GLN A 19 -15.05 17.24 26.11
C GLN A 19 -14.67 16.40 27.34
N ARG A 20 -14.92 15.08 27.30
CA ARG A 20 -14.57 14.13 28.36
C ARG A 20 -13.08 14.15 28.71
N TYR A 21 -12.22 14.38 27.73
CA TYR A 21 -10.76 14.31 27.88
C TYR A 21 -10.12 15.67 28.17
N LEU A 22 -10.84 16.78 27.97
CA LEU A 22 -10.32 18.14 28.24
C LEU A 22 -10.06 18.39 29.74
N ASN A 23 -10.82 17.72 30.61
CA ASN A 23 -10.77 17.93 32.05
C ASN A 23 -9.74 17.05 32.77
N ILE A 24 -9.01 16.20 32.05
CA ILE A 24 -7.99 15.35 32.66
C ILE A 24 -6.71 16.17 32.86
N ASP A 25 -6.07 16.02 34.01
CA ASP A 25 -4.68 16.42 34.16
C ASP A 25 -3.81 15.33 33.52
N PRO A 26 -3.23 15.56 32.34
CA PRO A 26 -2.52 14.50 31.64
C PRO A 26 -1.27 14.05 32.39
N LEU A 27 -0.68 14.87 33.27
CA LEU A 27 0.51 14.49 34.03
C LEU A 27 0.17 13.58 35.21
N ASN A 28 -1.00 13.77 35.82
CA ASN A 28 -1.44 13.04 37.01
C ASN A 28 -2.43 11.91 36.71
N CYS A 29 -3.00 11.84 35.49
CA CYS A 29 -3.86 10.74 35.08
C CYS A 29 -3.05 9.44 34.93
N SER A 30 -3.38 8.42 35.73
CA SER A 30 -2.77 7.09 35.58
C SER A 30 -3.25 6.38 34.31
N ILE A 31 -2.48 5.39 33.84
CA ILE A 31 -2.83 4.58 32.66
C ILE A 31 -4.22 3.94 32.84
N LYS A 32 -4.48 3.35 34.01
CA LYS A 32 -5.77 2.72 34.32
C LYS A 32 -6.93 3.73 34.36
N GLN A 33 -6.71 4.92 34.90
CA GLN A 33 -7.72 5.97 34.89
C GLN A 33 -8.04 6.41 33.45
N PHE A 34 -7.02 6.59 32.61
CA PHE A 34 -7.25 6.93 31.20
C PHE A 34 -7.97 5.82 30.44
N GLU A 35 -7.59 4.57 30.66
CA GLU A 35 -8.22 3.38 30.07
C GLU A 35 -9.73 3.32 30.37
N GLN A 36 -10.11 3.64 31.62
CA GLN A 36 -11.52 3.70 32.06
C GLN A 36 -12.32 4.81 31.39
N LEU A 37 -11.67 5.85 30.86
CA LEU A 37 -12.36 6.91 30.11
C LEU A 37 -12.71 6.49 28.68
N ILE A 38 -12.07 5.46 28.15
CA ILE A 38 -12.30 4.96 26.79
C ILE A 38 -13.64 4.21 26.75
N PRO A 39 -14.52 4.48 25.76
CA PRO A 39 -15.86 3.89 25.72
C PRO A 39 -15.90 2.37 25.78
N ASP A 40 -16.88 1.80 26.49
CA ASP A 40 -17.05 0.34 26.67
C ASP A 40 -17.38 -0.43 25.39
N THR A 41 -17.79 0.28 24.35
CA THR A 41 -17.92 -0.33 23.03
C THR A 41 -16.56 -0.68 22.41
N VAL A 42 -15.45 -0.12 22.89
CA VAL A 42 -14.10 -0.46 22.41
C VAL A 42 -13.60 -1.74 23.10
N PRO A 43 -13.06 -2.73 22.35
CA PRO A 43 -12.51 -3.95 22.95
C PRO A 43 -11.44 -3.66 24.01
N GLN A 44 -11.46 -4.43 25.10
CA GLN A 44 -10.53 -4.27 26.22
C GLN A 44 -9.06 -4.26 25.76
N VAL A 45 -8.69 -5.18 24.86
CA VAL A 45 -7.34 -5.27 24.30
C VAL A 45 -6.89 -3.99 23.58
N VAL A 46 -7.84 -3.25 22.99
CA VAL A 46 -7.61 -1.98 22.30
C VAL A 46 -7.54 -0.82 23.29
N LYS A 47 -8.40 -0.83 24.33
CA LYS A 47 -8.37 0.19 25.40
C LYS A 47 -6.99 0.26 26.05
N GLU A 48 -6.42 -0.90 26.39
CA GLU A 48 -5.07 -1.01 26.94
C GLU A 48 -4.03 -0.36 26.03
N ASP A 49 -4.06 -0.63 24.73
CA ASP A 49 -3.11 -0.07 23.77
C ASP A 49 -3.25 1.45 23.61
N ILE A 50 -4.48 1.98 23.60
CA ILE A 50 -4.73 3.42 23.57
C ILE A 50 -4.20 4.08 24.85
N ALA A 51 -4.42 3.48 26.02
CA ALA A 51 -3.92 4.00 27.29
C ALA A 51 -2.38 3.99 27.38
N HIS A 52 -1.74 2.95 26.84
CA HIS A 52 -0.28 2.89 26.73
C HIS A 52 0.29 3.89 25.72
N TYR A 53 -0.40 4.13 24.60
CA TYR A 53 -0.04 5.18 23.65
C TYR A 53 -0.19 6.59 24.26
N PHE A 54 -1.26 6.85 25.01
CA PHE A 54 -1.38 8.07 25.83
C PHE A 54 -0.18 8.23 26.76
N ASN A 55 0.22 7.18 27.48
CA ASN A 55 1.39 7.21 28.36
C ASN A 55 2.71 7.46 27.61
N TYR A 56 2.87 6.90 26.41
CA TYR A 56 4.02 7.16 25.54
C TYR A 56 4.10 8.64 25.15
N LEU A 57 2.98 9.24 24.73
CA LEU A 57 2.90 10.66 24.40
C LEU A 57 3.14 11.56 25.62
N ARG A 58 2.57 11.20 26.78
CA ARG A 58 2.77 11.89 28.06
C ARG A 58 4.24 11.94 28.48
N ASN A 59 4.96 10.85 28.28
CA ASN A 59 6.39 10.75 28.58
C ASN A 59 7.28 11.27 27.45
N ASN A 60 6.80 12.22 26.64
CA ASN A 60 7.53 12.84 25.53
C ASN A 60 8.14 11.81 24.56
N ARG A 61 7.40 10.73 24.26
CA ARG A 61 7.81 9.69 23.33
C ARG A 61 9.09 8.94 23.76
N SER A 62 9.27 8.74 25.07
CA SER A 62 10.47 8.09 25.61
C SER A 62 10.59 6.60 25.21
N ARG A 63 11.82 6.10 25.15
CA ARG A 63 12.07 4.69 24.83
C ARG A 63 11.61 3.75 25.93
N GLU A 64 11.69 4.17 27.19
CA GLU A 64 11.23 3.38 28.33
C GLU A 64 9.72 3.14 28.29
N SER A 65 8.95 4.18 27.94
CA SER A 65 7.50 4.07 27.82
C SER A 65 7.08 3.24 26.61
N LEU A 66 7.84 3.30 25.50
CA LEU A 66 7.66 2.40 24.36
C LEU A 66 7.92 0.94 24.76
N ASN A 67 9.05 0.64 25.41
CA ASN A 67 9.39 -0.72 25.84
C ASN A 67 8.32 -1.30 26.80
N LEU A 68 7.73 -0.47 27.67
CA LEU A 68 6.64 -0.88 28.54
C LEU A 68 5.40 -1.26 27.73
N TRP A 69 5.06 -0.46 26.72
CA TRP A 69 3.95 -0.78 25.82
C TRP A 69 4.22 -2.05 25.00
N GLU A 70 5.44 -2.25 24.50
CA GLU A 70 5.84 -3.47 23.80
C GLU A 70 5.66 -4.71 24.70
N LYS A 71 6.07 -4.62 25.97
CA LYS A 71 5.91 -5.70 26.95
C LYS A 71 4.45 -6.07 27.20
N VAL A 72 3.55 -5.09 27.29
CA VAL A 72 2.11 -5.32 27.55
C VAL A 72 1.40 -5.79 26.29
N SER A 73 1.69 -5.18 25.15
CA SER A 73 1.05 -5.52 23.87
C SER A 73 1.57 -6.82 23.26
N GLY A 74 2.75 -7.30 23.67
CA GLY A 74 3.46 -8.40 23.01
C GLY A 74 3.92 -8.05 21.59
N CYS A 75 3.90 -6.76 21.23
CA CYS A 75 4.18 -6.26 19.89
C CYS A 75 5.37 -5.31 19.87
N THR A 76 5.88 -5.00 18.69
CA THR A 76 6.89 -3.96 18.46
C THR A 76 6.42 -2.97 17.39
N ASP A 77 7.23 -1.96 17.11
CA ASP A 77 7.03 -1.03 15.99
C ASP A 77 7.32 -1.65 14.60
N SER A 78 7.49 -2.98 14.53
CA SER A 78 7.69 -3.71 13.29
C SER A 78 6.38 -3.93 12.53
N PRO A 79 6.35 -3.77 11.19
CA PRO A 79 5.16 -4.04 10.38
C PRO A 79 4.70 -5.52 10.42
N ASN A 80 5.57 -6.43 10.88
CA ASN A 80 5.32 -7.87 10.98
C ASN A 80 4.94 -8.32 12.41
N SER A 81 4.83 -7.39 13.36
CA SER A 81 4.47 -7.70 14.74
C SER A 81 2.96 -7.55 14.94
N TRP A 82 2.28 -8.66 15.25
CA TRP A 82 0.83 -8.75 15.37
C TRP A 82 0.44 -9.08 16.80
N LYS A 83 -0.54 -8.35 17.35
CA LYS A 83 -1.15 -8.71 18.64
C LYS A 83 -2.16 -9.83 18.43
N VAL A 84 -2.98 -9.65 17.40
CA VAL A 84 -3.90 -10.65 16.83
C VAL A 84 -3.99 -10.44 15.32
N GLU A 85 -4.56 -11.40 14.58
CA GLU A 85 -4.75 -11.27 13.13
C GLU A 85 -5.45 -9.93 12.79
N GLY A 86 -4.82 -9.14 11.91
CA GLY A 86 -5.35 -7.85 11.48
C GLY A 86 -5.10 -6.68 12.45
N TYR A 87 -4.53 -6.87 13.64
CA TYR A 87 -4.28 -5.78 14.60
C TYR A 87 -2.82 -5.67 15.07
N ARG A 88 -2.23 -4.49 14.82
CA ARG A 88 -0.83 -4.14 15.12
C ARG A 88 -0.76 -2.73 15.74
N PRO A 89 -1.01 -2.59 17.05
CA PRO A 89 -1.25 -1.31 17.71
C PRO A 89 -0.04 -0.38 17.66
N ILE A 90 1.14 -0.85 18.07
CA ILE A 90 2.36 -0.03 18.15
C ILE A 90 2.74 0.50 16.77
N PHE A 91 2.87 -0.41 15.79
CA PHE A 91 3.16 0.00 14.41
C PHE A 91 2.14 1.01 13.90
N SER A 92 0.83 0.73 14.03
CA SER A 92 -0.21 1.57 13.41
C SER A 92 -0.34 2.93 14.08
N PHE A 93 -0.32 3.01 15.40
CA PHE A 93 -0.52 4.26 16.11
C PHE A 93 0.69 5.18 15.95
N LEU A 94 1.92 4.67 16.07
CA LEU A 94 3.12 5.47 15.79
C LEU A 94 3.21 5.88 14.32
N TYR A 95 2.68 5.06 13.43
CA TYR A 95 2.56 5.39 12.02
C TYR A 95 1.56 6.54 11.79
N TYR A 96 0.35 6.48 12.35
CA TYR A 96 -0.66 7.53 12.22
C TYR A 96 -0.29 8.81 12.99
N ASP A 97 0.41 8.70 14.13
CA ASP A 97 0.96 9.86 14.87
C ASP A 97 1.88 10.69 13.98
N ARG A 98 2.75 10.05 13.21
CA ARG A 98 3.66 10.75 12.28
C ARG A 98 2.92 11.43 11.14
N ILE A 99 1.83 10.84 10.65
CA ILE A 99 1.01 11.41 9.56
C ILE A 99 0.27 12.67 10.04
N THR A 100 -0.25 12.61 11.25
CA THR A 100 -1.07 13.66 11.87
C THR A 100 -0.24 14.68 12.65
N ASP A 101 1.09 14.67 12.48
CA ASP A 101 2.04 15.52 13.22
C ASP A 101 1.81 15.52 14.75
N GLY A 102 1.44 14.35 15.30
CA GLY A 102 1.23 14.13 16.72
C GLY A 102 -0.21 14.21 17.21
N LEU A 103 -1.18 14.51 16.34
CA LEU A 103 -2.59 14.72 16.73
C LEU A 103 -3.42 13.43 16.74
N PHE A 104 -2.85 12.29 16.35
CA PHE A 104 -3.60 11.05 16.11
C PHE A 104 -4.48 10.63 17.30
N LEU A 105 -3.98 10.73 18.54
CA LEU A 105 -4.77 10.36 19.72
C LEU A 105 -6.08 11.17 19.81
N ALA A 106 -6.03 12.50 19.70
CA ALA A 106 -7.22 13.35 19.80
C ALA A 106 -8.25 13.00 18.71
N LEU A 107 -7.76 12.81 17.49
CA LEU A 107 -8.59 12.47 16.34
C LEU A 107 -9.22 11.08 16.48
N LEU A 108 -8.47 10.12 17.02
CA LEU A 108 -8.98 8.78 17.31
C LEU A 108 -10.11 8.84 18.32
N LEU A 109 -9.93 9.58 19.42
CA LEU A 109 -10.95 9.77 20.46
C LEU A 109 -12.22 10.42 19.89
N ASN A 110 -12.07 11.50 19.11
CA ASN A 110 -13.18 12.15 18.39
C ASN A 110 -13.95 11.20 17.46
N ARG A 111 -13.28 10.15 16.94
CA ARG A 111 -13.90 9.20 16.02
C ARG A 111 -14.68 8.10 16.73
N ILE A 112 -14.18 7.63 17.86
CA ILE A 112 -14.74 6.47 18.57
C ILE A 112 -15.87 6.85 19.53
N GLU A 113 -15.86 8.06 20.10
CA GLU A 113 -16.84 8.49 21.11
C GLU A 113 -18.27 8.64 20.55
N PRO A 114 -18.52 9.29 19.40
CA PRO A 114 -19.89 9.37 18.87
C PRO A 114 -20.51 8.00 18.55
N ILE A 115 -19.67 7.04 18.13
CA ILE A 115 -20.12 5.68 17.79
C ILE A 115 -20.56 4.93 19.05
N SER A 116 -19.94 5.21 20.21
CA SER A 116 -20.36 4.59 21.47
C SER A 116 -21.71 5.05 21.95
N ASP A 117 -22.10 6.28 21.64
CA ASP A 117 -23.40 6.82 22.06
C ASP A 117 -24.55 6.25 21.20
N GLU A 118 -24.25 5.83 19.96
CA GLU A 118 -25.23 5.30 19.01
C GLU A 118 -25.40 3.77 19.04
N LYS A 119 -24.45 3.02 19.62
CA LYS A 119 -24.43 1.55 19.55
C LYS A 119 -24.33 0.89 20.93
N ILE A 120 -25.20 -0.09 21.16
CA ILE A 120 -25.22 -0.91 22.39
C ILE A 120 -24.16 -2.03 22.35
N GLN A 121 -23.65 -2.40 21.17
CA GLN A 121 -22.75 -3.55 21.00
C GLN A 121 -21.27 -3.17 20.94
N THR A 122 -20.42 -4.00 21.54
CA THR A 122 -18.95 -3.92 21.42
C THR A 122 -18.50 -4.01 19.96
N MET A 123 -17.64 -3.07 19.58
CA MET A 123 -16.98 -2.98 18.29
C MET A 123 -16.03 -4.17 18.07
N THR A 124 -15.96 -4.71 16.85
CA THR A 124 -14.94 -5.70 16.51
C THR A 124 -13.58 -5.03 16.27
N ILE A 125 -12.50 -5.80 16.34
CA ILE A 125 -11.14 -5.30 16.01
C ILE A 125 -11.07 -4.78 14.57
N GLU A 126 -11.73 -5.46 13.63
CA GLU A 126 -11.82 -5.01 12.24
C GLU A 126 -12.51 -3.64 12.12
N GLU A 127 -13.62 -3.46 12.84
CA GLU A 127 -14.34 -2.19 12.89
C GLU A 127 -13.50 -1.08 13.53
N PHE A 128 -12.74 -1.38 14.59
CA PHE A 128 -11.83 -0.42 15.20
C PHE A 128 -10.70 0.01 14.26
N ASN A 129 -10.07 -0.96 13.58
CA ASN A 129 -9.05 -0.68 12.58
C ASN A 129 -9.59 0.19 11.43
N ARG A 130 -10.86 -0.04 11.06
CA ARG A 130 -11.57 0.81 10.11
C ARG A 130 -11.65 2.24 10.63
N GLN A 131 -12.11 2.44 11.87
CA GLN A 131 -12.18 3.79 12.44
C GLN A 131 -10.81 4.47 12.51
N CYS A 132 -9.76 3.77 12.96
CA CYS A 132 -8.39 4.30 12.96
C CYS A 132 -7.95 4.82 11.58
N ARG A 133 -8.26 4.09 10.51
CA ARG A 133 -7.94 4.52 9.14
C ARG A 133 -8.76 5.73 8.73
N LEU A 134 -10.06 5.72 9.03
CA LEU A 134 -10.95 6.84 8.71
C LEU A 134 -10.51 8.14 9.40
N THR A 135 -9.92 8.05 10.59
CA THR A 135 -9.37 9.20 11.34
C THR A 135 -8.31 9.98 10.57
N ILE A 136 -7.52 9.30 9.73
CA ILE A 136 -6.43 9.94 8.98
C ILE A 136 -6.81 10.31 7.54
N ILE A 137 -8.06 10.08 7.09
CA ILE A 137 -8.46 10.29 5.69
C ILE A 137 -8.31 11.74 5.23
N SER A 138 -8.45 12.69 6.14
CA SER A 138 -8.33 14.11 5.81
C SER A 138 -6.92 14.66 6.00
N PHE A 139 -5.98 13.87 6.54
CA PHE A 139 -4.63 14.34 6.84
C PHE A 139 -3.69 14.13 5.65
N LYS A 140 -3.08 15.24 5.22
CA LYS A 140 -2.15 15.28 4.09
C LYS A 140 -0.93 16.08 4.52
N PRO A 141 0.27 15.48 4.56
CA PRO A 141 1.50 16.22 4.80
C PRO A 141 1.66 17.34 3.77
N GLU A 142 1.97 18.56 4.22
CA GLU A 142 2.21 19.69 3.31
C GLU A 142 3.47 19.47 2.46
N ILE A 143 3.28 19.66 1.15
CA ILE A 143 4.29 19.60 0.10
C ILE A 143 4.52 21.00 -0.45
N ASP A 144 5.75 21.48 -0.33
CA ASP A 144 6.20 22.70 -0.98
C ASP A 144 6.74 22.44 -2.41
N GLU A 145 7.21 23.49 -3.07
CA GLU A 145 7.65 23.42 -4.46
C GLU A 145 8.88 22.52 -4.62
N ILE A 146 9.81 22.55 -3.66
CA ILE A 146 11.03 21.74 -3.70
C ILE A 146 10.67 20.27 -3.48
N ASP A 147 9.81 20.00 -2.49
CA ASP A 147 9.26 18.66 -2.24
C ASP A 147 8.61 18.10 -3.51
N LEU A 148 7.75 18.89 -4.18
CA LEU A 148 7.07 18.47 -5.40
C LEU A 148 8.04 18.17 -6.56
N LYS A 149 9.09 18.99 -6.74
CA LYS A 149 10.13 18.75 -7.76
C LYS A 149 10.91 17.47 -7.47
N ILE A 150 11.27 17.22 -6.21
CA ILE A 150 11.95 15.98 -5.78
C ILE A 150 11.06 14.78 -6.12
N LEU A 151 9.79 14.84 -5.72
CA LEU A 151 8.83 13.76 -5.92
C LEU A 151 8.59 13.45 -7.40
N LYS A 152 8.39 14.47 -8.24
CA LYS A 152 8.25 14.33 -9.70
C LYS A 152 9.50 13.73 -10.36
N THR A 153 10.67 14.18 -9.92
CA THR A 153 11.93 13.72 -10.51
C THR A 153 12.18 12.26 -10.14
N LEU A 154 12.01 11.89 -8.87
CA LEU A 154 12.21 10.52 -8.40
C LEU A 154 11.12 9.55 -8.86
N SER A 155 9.89 10.02 -9.12
CA SER A 155 8.85 9.15 -9.71
C SER A 155 9.19 8.73 -11.14
N ASN A 156 9.88 9.59 -11.89
CA ASN A 156 10.32 9.31 -13.25
C ASN A 156 11.65 8.55 -13.27
N GLU A 157 12.58 8.91 -12.38
CA GLU A 157 13.94 8.36 -12.34
C GLU A 157 14.33 7.97 -10.90
N PRO A 158 13.86 6.79 -10.41
CA PRO A 158 14.08 6.35 -9.04
C PRO A 158 15.54 6.07 -8.67
N SER A 159 16.43 5.92 -9.66
CA SER A 159 17.85 5.57 -9.49
C SER A 159 18.76 6.74 -9.13
N LEU A 160 18.28 7.98 -9.23
CA LEU A 160 19.12 9.17 -9.10
C LEU A 160 19.80 9.25 -7.74
N VAL A 161 21.09 9.53 -7.74
CA VAL A 161 21.80 9.90 -6.51
C VAL A 161 21.48 11.35 -6.15
N ILE A 162 21.72 11.74 -4.89
CA ILE A 162 21.34 13.09 -4.40
C ILE A 162 21.99 14.21 -5.22
N GLN A 163 23.22 14.02 -5.69
CA GLN A 163 23.90 15.00 -6.53
C GLN A 163 23.18 15.21 -7.87
N GLU A 164 22.90 14.14 -8.61
CA GLU A 164 22.16 14.21 -9.88
C GLU A 164 20.74 14.77 -9.68
N LEU A 165 20.08 14.37 -8.60
CA LEU A 165 18.78 14.92 -8.21
C LEU A 165 18.86 16.44 -8.01
N THR A 166 19.91 16.91 -7.33
CA THR A 166 20.15 18.33 -7.04
C THR A 166 20.34 19.14 -8.32
N GLU A 167 21.14 18.62 -9.25
CA GLU A 167 21.38 19.21 -10.57
C GLU A 167 20.08 19.31 -11.39
N LYS A 168 19.25 18.25 -11.38
CA LYS A 168 17.97 18.24 -12.12
C LYS A 168 16.92 19.20 -11.58
N ILE A 169 16.82 19.34 -10.26
CA ILE A 169 15.80 20.22 -9.66
C ILE A 169 16.25 21.67 -9.53
N GLY A 170 17.54 21.97 -9.70
CA GLY A 170 18.08 23.33 -9.70
C GLY A 170 18.12 24.00 -8.32
N HIS A 171 18.35 23.23 -7.25
CA HIS A 171 18.46 23.74 -5.87
C HIS A 171 19.80 23.36 -5.25
N SER A 172 20.14 23.90 -4.07
CA SER A 172 21.40 23.55 -3.39
C SER A 172 21.33 22.17 -2.75
N TYR A 173 22.44 21.42 -2.74
CA TYR A 173 22.52 20.08 -2.14
C TYR A 173 21.92 20.03 -0.73
N ALA A 174 22.24 21.02 0.12
CA ALA A 174 21.76 21.07 1.49
C ALA A 174 20.23 21.29 1.60
N ALA A 175 19.62 22.02 0.65
CA ALA A 175 18.16 22.13 0.59
C ALA A 175 17.55 20.78 0.19
N VAL A 176 17.98 20.22 -0.94
CA VAL A 176 17.49 18.96 -1.49
C VAL A 176 17.60 17.83 -0.47
N TYR A 177 18.75 17.72 0.20
CA TYR A 177 18.97 16.73 1.24
C TYR A 177 17.96 16.87 2.39
N ARG A 178 17.77 18.08 2.93
CA ARG A 178 16.82 18.32 4.04
C ARG A 178 15.38 17.96 3.65
N HIS A 179 14.93 18.39 2.47
CA HIS A 179 13.61 18.06 1.95
C HIS A 179 13.45 16.55 1.71
N LEU A 180 14.45 15.89 1.10
CA LEU A 180 14.41 14.44 0.93
C LEU A 180 14.32 13.68 2.26
N GLN A 181 15.05 14.11 3.31
CA GLN A 181 14.94 13.51 4.63
C GLN A 181 13.56 13.75 5.26
N LYS A 182 12.99 14.96 5.11
CA LYS A 182 11.61 15.28 5.52
C LYS A 182 10.61 14.36 4.83
N LEU A 183 10.71 14.18 3.50
CA LEU A 183 9.85 13.30 2.71
C LEU A 183 9.98 11.83 3.14
N LYS A 184 11.21 11.35 3.39
CA LYS A 184 11.44 10.00 3.95
C LYS A 184 10.77 9.81 5.31
N ALA A 185 10.89 10.80 6.19
CA ALA A 185 10.38 10.73 7.55
C ALA A 185 8.84 10.85 7.62
N LYS A 186 8.27 11.86 6.95
CA LYS A 186 6.82 12.16 7.01
C LYS A 186 6.01 11.32 6.03
N MET A 187 6.45 11.24 4.77
CA MET A 187 5.69 10.61 3.69
C MET A 187 6.03 9.13 3.49
N GLY A 188 7.05 8.65 4.20
CA GLY A 188 7.54 7.29 4.06
C GLY A 188 8.14 7.04 2.68
N LEU A 189 8.73 8.06 2.04
CA LEU A 189 9.40 7.95 0.75
C LEU A 189 10.51 6.89 0.82
N ARG A 190 10.50 5.96 -0.13
CA ARG A 190 11.52 4.91 -0.27
C ARG A 190 11.81 4.64 -1.74
N ILE A 191 13.06 4.27 -2.03
CA ILE A 191 13.44 3.63 -3.29
C ILE A 191 13.67 2.16 -2.98
N LEU A 192 12.92 1.29 -3.66
CA LEU A 192 12.97 -0.16 -3.47
C LEU A 192 13.45 -0.86 -4.73
N THR A 193 14.14 -1.98 -4.59
CA THR A 193 14.60 -2.88 -5.64
C THR A 193 13.49 -3.90 -5.92
N ARG A 194 12.79 -3.74 -7.03
CA ARG A 194 11.76 -4.68 -7.43
C ARG A 194 12.32 -5.72 -8.38
N ILE A 195 11.78 -6.93 -8.32
CA ILE A 195 12.14 -8.03 -9.20
C ILE A 195 11.24 -7.96 -10.44
N ASN A 196 11.83 -8.18 -11.61
CA ASN A 196 11.11 -8.44 -12.83
C ASN A 196 10.79 -9.94 -12.93
N TRP A 197 9.73 -10.37 -12.23
CA TRP A 197 9.32 -11.78 -12.17
C TRP A 197 9.11 -12.41 -13.55
N THR A 198 8.67 -11.61 -14.51
CA THR A 198 8.45 -12.00 -15.90
C THR A 198 9.74 -12.45 -16.59
N LYS A 199 10.86 -11.77 -16.33
CA LYS A 199 12.19 -12.18 -16.84
C LYS A 199 12.67 -13.50 -16.24
N LEU A 200 12.12 -13.90 -15.09
CA LEU A 200 12.41 -15.17 -14.43
C LEU A 200 11.43 -16.29 -14.85
N GLY A 201 10.58 -16.06 -15.85
CA GLY A 201 9.56 -17.03 -16.28
C GLY A 201 8.44 -17.26 -15.25
N ILE A 202 8.27 -16.33 -14.30
CA ILE A 202 7.27 -16.45 -13.24
C ILE A 202 5.99 -15.73 -13.64
N GLN A 203 4.87 -16.45 -13.62
CA GLN A 203 3.54 -15.93 -13.94
C GLN A 203 2.85 -15.41 -12.67
N PRO A 204 2.43 -14.14 -12.65
CA PRO A 204 1.58 -13.63 -11.59
C PRO A 204 0.11 -14.01 -11.83
N LEU A 205 -0.57 -14.47 -10.78
CA LEU A 205 -1.98 -14.87 -10.78
C LEU A 205 -2.74 -14.24 -9.60
N PHE A 206 -3.98 -13.83 -9.81
CA PHE A 206 -4.88 -13.35 -8.77
C PHE A 206 -6.02 -14.35 -8.56
N LEU A 207 -6.24 -14.78 -7.32
CA LEU A 207 -7.39 -15.58 -6.92
C LEU A 207 -8.33 -14.71 -6.08
N ILE A 208 -9.56 -14.51 -6.54
CA ILE A 208 -10.55 -13.63 -5.91
C ILE A 208 -11.77 -14.44 -5.46
N THR A 209 -12.25 -14.20 -4.24
CA THR A 209 -13.43 -14.86 -3.68
C THR A 209 -14.22 -13.95 -2.74
N LYS A 210 -15.49 -14.28 -2.49
CA LYS A 210 -16.32 -13.65 -1.44
C LYS A 210 -16.22 -14.38 -0.10
N ASP A 211 -15.65 -15.59 -0.08
CA ASP A 211 -15.59 -16.45 1.10
C ASP A 211 -14.14 -16.86 1.34
N LYS A 212 -13.55 -16.31 2.42
CA LYS A 212 -12.15 -16.52 2.80
C LYS A 212 -11.83 -18.01 3.00
N THR A 213 -12.80 -18.86 3.35
CA THR A 213 -12.58 -20.31 3.54
C THR A 213 -12.23 -21.03 2.24
N ASN A 214 -12.55 -20.46 1.07
CA ASN A 214 -12.13 -21.05 -0.21
C ASN A 214 -10.61 -21.08 -0.38
N PHE A 215 -9.89 -20.27 0.38
CA PHE A 215 -8.44 -20.25 0.37
C PHE A 215 -7.78 -21.44 1.06
N ASP A 216 -8.52 -22.18 1.89
CA ASP A 216 -8.03 -23.36 2.58
C ASP A 216 -7.74 -24.51 1.60
N TYR A 217 -8.39 -24.50 0.43
CA TYR A 217 -8.08 -25.45 -0.65
C TYR A 217 -6.77 -25.18 -1.38
N PHE A 218 -6.10 -24.05 -1.10
CA PHE A 218 -4.89 -23.61 -1.81
C PHE A 218 -3.69 -23.48 -0.86
N THR A 219 -3.72 -24.14 0.29
CA THR A 219 -2.63 -24.13 1.29
C THR A 219 -1.32 -24.66 0.72
N ASP A 220 -1.38 -25.64 -0.18
CA ASP A 220 -0.20 -26.26 -0.81
C ASP A 220 0.59 -25.24 -1.66
N PHE A 221 -0.05 -24.15 -2.08
CA PHE A 221 0.56 -23.09 -2.86
C PHE A 221 1.07 -21.92 -1.99
N ARG A 222 1.10 -22.06 -0.66
CA ARG A 222 1.51 -20.98 0.25
C ARG A 222 2.91 -20.44 -0.04
N ARG A 223 3.85 -21.27 -0.52
CA ARG A 223 5.21 -20.83 -0.90
C ARG A 223 5.25 -19.85 -2.06
N TYR A 224 4.21 -19.85 -2.91
CA TYR A 224 4.07 -18.98 -4.08
C TYR A 224 3.26 -17.71 -3.77
N LEU A 225 2.74 -17.57 -2.54
CA LEU A 225 1.91 -16.45 -2.15
C LEU A 225 2.78 -15.20 -1.94
N ASP A 226 2.54 -14.16 -2.75
CA ASP A 226 3.16 -12.86 -2.54
C ASP A 226 2.36 -11.97 -1.62
N GLY A 227 1.04 -12.07 -1.72
CA GLY A 227 0.18 -11.11 -1.04
C GLY A 227 -1.25 -11.55 -0.91
N GLN A 228 -1.94 -10.88 -0.01
CA GLN A 228 -3.37 -10.99 0.16
C GLN A 228 -3.96 -9.62 0.42
N ALA A 229 -5.18 -9.41 -0.03
CA ALA A 229 -5.94 -8.20 0.26
C ALA A 229 -7.42 -8.52 0.51
N THR A 230 -8.04 -7.76 1.40
CA THR A 230 -9.49 -7.74 1.61
C THR A 230 -10.00 -6.35 1.23
N PHE A 231 -11.04 -6.29 0.40
CA PHE A 231 -11.65 -5.04 -0.01
C PHE A 231 -13.17 -5.08 0.09
N LEU A 232 -13.76 -3.93 0.41
CA LEU A 232 -15.19 -3.78 0.61
C LEU A 232 -15.83 -3.07 -0.58
N TRP A 233 -16.78 -3.75 -1.20
CA TRP A 233 -17.67 -3.17 -2.21
C TRP A 233 -19.09 -3.71 -2.00
N GLY A 234 -19.83 -3.05 -1.11
CA GLY A 234 -21.13 -3.52 -0.59
C GLY A 234 -21.05 -4.80 0.27
N LYS A 235 -20.11 -5.70 -0.04
CA LYS A 235 -19.73 -6.92 0.66
C LYS A 235 -18.21 -7.07 0.66
N ALA A 236 -17.70 -7.94 1.51
CA ALA A 236 -16.28 -8.28 1.54
C ALA A 236 -15.90 -9.17 0.35
N TYR A 237 -14.75 -8.85 -0.24
CA TYR A 237 -14.04 -9.67 -1.21
C TYR A 237 -12.62 -9.85 -0.73
N HIS A 238 -12.09 -11.03 -1.02
CA HIS A 238 -10.73 -11.41 -0.65
C HIS A 238 -9.97 -11.78 -1.91
N LEU A 239 -8.70 -11.36 -1.94
CA LEU A 239 -7.78 -11.57 -3.04
C LEU A 239 -6.51 -12.21 -2.48
N ARG A 240 -5.99 -13.22 -3.19
CA ARG A 240 -4.61 -13.71 -3.05
C ARG A 240 -3.86 -13.50 -4.35
N TYR A 241 -2.61 -13.07 -4.22
CA TYR A 241 -1.70 -12.81 -5.33
C TYR A 241 -0.55 -13.81 -5.28
N TYR A 242 -0.43 -14.62 -6.33
CA TYR A 242 0.52 -15.70 -6.43
C TYR A 242 1.55 -15.42 -7.54
N PHE A 243 2.80 -15.80 -7.30
CA PHE A 243 3.87 -15.85 -8.30
C PHE A 243 4.27 -17.31 -8.52
N VAL A 244 3.88 -17.89 -9.65
CA VAL A 244 4.02 -19.33 -9.91
C VAL A 244 4.92 -19.62 -11.11
N THR A 245 5.64 -20.74 -11.04
CA THR A 245 6.30 -21.36 -12.20
C THR A 245 5.26 -22.02 -13.12
N GLU A 246 5.66 -22.42 -14.32
CA GLU A 246 4.78 -23.12 -15.27
C GLU A 246 4.18 -24.41 -14.69
N THR A 247 4.99 -25.23 -14.01
CA THR A 247 4.53 -26.46 -13.37
C THR A 247 3.50 -26.17 -12.27
N ALA A 248 3.83 -25.24 -11.36
CA ALA A 248 2.94 -24.86 -10.26
C ALA A 248 1.64 -24.20 -10.75
N ARG A 249 1.70 -23.45 -11.85
CA ARG A 249 0.53 -22.87 -12.52
C ARG A 249 -0.43 -23.96 -12.97
N THR A 250 0.08 -25.01 -13.60
CA THR A 250 -0.74 -26.13 -14.08
C THR A 250 -1.44 -26.85 -12.92
N GLU A 251 -0.72 -27.08 -11.82
CA GLU A 251 -1.28 -27.68 -10.61
C GLU A 251 -2.34 -26.78 -9.95
N LEU A 252 -2.06 -25.47 -9.82
CA LEU A 252 -3.00 -24.50 -9.26
C LEU A 252 -4.27 -24.41 -10.10
N LEU A 253 -4.14 -24.43 -11.43
CA LEU A 253 -5.28 -24.42 -12.35
C LEU A 253 -6.16 -25.66 -12.20
N LYS A 254 -5.55 -26.84 -12.10
CA LYS A 254 -6.28 -28.09 -11.84
C LYS A 254 -7.06 -27.99 -10.52
N LYS A 255 -6.42 -27.54 -9.45
CA LYS A 255 -7.07 -27.34 -8.14
C LYS A 255 -8.22 -26.33 -8.21
N TYR A 256 -8.00 -25.21 -8.90
CA TYR A 256 -9.02 -24.20 -9.13
C TYR A 256 -10.25 -24.76 -9.85
N GLN A 257 -10.05 -25.57 -10.89
CA GLN A 257 -11.14 -26.22 -11.63
C GLN A 257 -11.90 -27.22 -10.75
N GLU A 258 -11.21 -27.99 -9.92
CA GLU A 258 -11.83 -28.94 -8.97
C GLU A 258 -12.74 -28.22 -7.95
N VAL A 259 -12.24 -27.15 -7.32
CA VAL A 259 -13.00 -26.36 -6.33
C VAL A 259 -14.18 -25.66 -7.01
N SER A 260 -13.95 -25.07 -8.18
CA SER A 260 -14.96 -24.37 -8.97
C SER A 260 -16.15 -25.25 -9.36
N LYS A 261 -15.92 -26.53 -9.66
CA LYS A 261 -16.98 -27.48 -10.00
C LYS A 261 -17.80 -27.91 -8.78
N LYS A 262 -17.17 -28.04 -7.62
CA LYS A 262 -17.80 -28.56 -6.39
C LYS A 262 -18.66 -27.53 -5.68
N LYS A 263 -18.30 -26.24 -5.76
CA LYS A 263 -19.00 -25.18 -5.05
C LYS A 263 -19.61 -24.18 -6.03
N LYS A 264 -20.90 -23.86 -5.85
CA LYS A 264 -21.55 -22.68 -6.46
C LYS A 264 -21.09 -21.37 -5.78
N THR A 265 -19.81 -21.26 -5.46
CA THR A 265 -19.23 -20.07 -4.81
C THR A 265 -18.58 -19.16 -5.85
N PHE A 266 -18.53 -17.87 -5.52
CA PHE A 266 -17.77 -16.90 -6.30
C PHE A 266 -16.28 -17.14 -6.11
N LEU A 267 -15.62 -17.63 -7.16
CA LEU A 267 -14.18 -17.92 -7.17
C LEU A 267 -13.64 -17.66 -8.59
N GLU A 268 -12.86 -16.58 -8.71
CA GLU A 268 -12.30 -16.15 -9.98
C GLU A 268 -10.79 -16.24 -9.94
N LEU A 269 -10.20 -16.86 -10.96
CA LEU A 269 -8.76 -16.92 -11.15
C LEU A 269 -8.41 -16.09 -12.38
N LEU A 270 -7.58 -15.07 -12.15
CA LEU A 270 -7.17 -14.12 -13.16
C LEU A 270 -5.68 -14.29 -13.41
N LYS A 271 -5.29 -14.40 -14.69
CA LYS A 271 -3.88 -14.33 -15.09
C LYS A 271 -3.53 -12.94 -15.55
N LEU A 272 -2.36 -12.47 -15.16
CA LEU A 272 -1.78 -11.25 -15.69
C LEU A 272 -1.37 -11.46 -17.15
N THR A 273 -1.66 -10.49 -18.01
CA THR A 273 -1.40 -10.58 -19.46
C THR A 273 -0.31 -9.64 -19.95
N SER A 274 0.24 -8.79 -19.10
CA SER A 274 1.40 -7.94 -19.38
C SER A 274 2.05 -7.51 -18.07
N ALA A 275 3.24 -6.89 -18.12
CA ALA A 275 3.79 -6.25 -16.94
C ALA A 275 2.81 -5.19 -16.41
N PRO A 276 2.58 -5.09 -15.08
CA PRO A 276 1.69 -4.08 -14.54
C PRO A 276 2.29 -2.68 -14.76
N MET A 277 1.44 -1.72 -15.09
CA MET A 277 1.84 -0.32 -15.18
C MET A 277 1.74 0.29 -13.78
N ILE A 278 2.90 0.58 -13.19
CA ILE A 278 3.00 1.01 -11.79
C ILE A 278 3.73 2.34 -11.74
N GLY A 279 3.11 3.34 -11.12
CA GLY A 279 3.74 4.65 -10.99
C GLY A 279 3.02 5.58 -10.05
N TRP A 280 3.81 6.55 -9.55
CA TRP A 280 3.29 7.77 -8.95
C TRP A 280 3.33 8.89 -9.99
N THR A 281 2.33 9.76 -9.97
CA THR A 281 2.32 10.99 -10.77
C THR A 281 1.85 12.17 -9.94
N PHE A 282 2.38 13.34 -10.28
CA PHE A 282 2.05 14.61 -9.65
C PHE A 282 1.64 15.65 -10.69
N ASP A 283 1.24 15.22 -11.90
CA ASP A 283 0.83 16.09 -12.99
C ASP A 283 -0.37 16.97 -12.60
N PHE A 284 -1.33 16.37 -11.88
CA PHE A 284 -2.58 17.00 -11.45
C PHE A 284 -2.58 17.40 -9.97
N PHE A 285 -1.41 17.45 -9.33
CA PHE A 285 -1.31 17.89 -7.94
C PHE A 285 -1.41 19.41 -7.87
N ASN A 286 -2.50 19.91 -7.29
CA ASN A 286 -2.68 21.31 -6.94
C ASN A 286 -1.98 21.59 -5.60
N GLN A 287 -0.93 22.41 -5.64
CA GLN A 287 -0.12 22.73 -4.48
C GLN A 287 -0.82 23.68 -3.50
N SER A 288 -1.68 24.61 -3.97
CA SER A 288 -2.39 25.49 -3.02
C SER A 288 -3.43 24.70 -2.22
N GLU A 289 -4.10 23.76 -2.87
CA GLU A 289 -5.15 22.92 -2.27
C GLU A 289 -4.62 21.62 -1.65
N GLN A 290 -3.31 21.36 -1.78
CA GLN A 290 -2.60 20.15 -1.33
C GLN A 290 -3.35 18.85 -1.71
N ARG A 291 -3.81 18.76 -2.96
CA ARG A 291 -4.61 17.63 -3.45
C ARG A 291 -4.48 17.44 -4.95
N TRP A 292 -4.86 16.26 -5.42
CA TRP A 292 -4.97 16.02 -6.85
C TRP A 292 -6.34 16.40 -7.36
N GLU A 293 -6.37 17.14 -8.47
CA GLU A 293 -7.58 17.65 -9.08
C GLU A 293 -7.69 17.11 -10.50
N ILE A 294 -8.52 16.07 -10.65
CA ILE A 294 -8.73 15.41 -11.92
C ILE A 294 -10.22 15.52 -12.27
N ASP A 295 -10.53 16.27 -13.33
CA ASP A 295 -11.81 16.14 -14.01
C ASP A 295 -11.76 14.89 -14.90
N PHE A 296 -12.32 13.80 -14.39
CA PHE A 296 -12.34 12.52 -15.12
C PHE A 296 -13.08 12.61 -16.45
N ILE A 297 -14.17 13.40 -16.55
CA ILE A 297 -14.96 13.47 -17.77
C ILE A 297 -14.20 14.25 -18.84
N GLN A 298 -13.66 15.42 -18.50
CA GLN A 298 -12.90 16.24 -19.43
C GLN A 298 -11.61 15.53 -19.85
N THR A 299 -10.90 14.92 -18.90
CA THR A 299 -9.65 14.18 -19.18
C THR A 299 -9.93 12.96 -20.05
N TYR A 300 -11.00 12.20 -19.77
CA TYR A 300 -11.39 11.06 -20.60
C TYR A 300 -11.72 11.48 -22.04
N ARG A 301 -12.49 12.56 -22.22
CA ARG A 301 -12.81 13.11 -23.55
C ARG A 301 -11.55 13.52 -24.29
N TYR A 302 -10.65 14.25 -23.65
CA TYR A 302 -9.36 14.63 -24.22
C TYR A 302 -8.56 13.40 -24.67
N LEU A 303 -8.38 12.41 -23.78
CA LEU A 303 -7.66 11.18 -24.07
C LEU A 303 -8.30 10.36 -25.21
N SER A 304 -9.63 10.30 -25.26
CA SER A 304 -10.36 9.56 -26.30
C SER A 304 -10.10 10.12 -27.70
N SER A 305 -9.93 11.45 -27.79
CA SER A 305 -9.66 12.19 -29.03
C SER A 305 -8.17 12.21 -29.40
N SER A 306 -7.27 12.05 -28.42
CA SER A 306 -5.82 12.09 -28.63
C SER A 306 -5.30 10.79 -29.21
N LYS A 307 -4.59 10.85 -30.35
CA LYS A 307 -3.88 9.68 -30.89
C LYS A 307 -2.55 9.38 -30.19
N LYS A 308 -1.92 10.40 -29.55
CA LYS A 308 -0.56 10.29 -28.99
C LYS A 308 -0.50 9.62 -27.62
N GLN A 309 -1.63 9.51 -26.92
CA GLN A 309 -1.69 9.05 -25.52
C GLN A 309 -2.46 7.73 -25.37
N LYS A 310 -2.70 7.00 -26.46
CA LYS A 310 -3.37 5.70 -26.42
C LYS A 310 -2.37 4.59 -26.13
N VAL A 311 -2.79 3.64 -25.30
CA VAL A 311 -2.07 2.38 -25.09
C VAL A 311 -2.53 1.34 -26.11
N SER A 312 -1.61 0.46 -26.52
CA SER A 312 -1.93 -0.68 -27.38
C SER A 312 -2.55 -1.81 -26.56
N VAL A 313 -3.89 -1.96 -26.64
CA VAL A 313 -4.60 -3.04 -25.92
C VAL A 313 -4.14 -4.43 -26.39
N LYS A 314 -3.72 -4.57 -27.65
CA LYS A 314 -3.15 -5.84 -28.15
C LYS A 314 -1.84 -6.20 -27.44
N GLU A 315 -0.99 -5.21 -27.18
CA GLU A 315 0.27 -5.42 -26.43
C GLU A 315 0.03 -5.66 -24.94
N LEU A 316 -1.04 -5.13 -24.36
CA LEU A 316 -1.35 -5.32 -22.93
C LEU A 316 -2.08 -6.63 -22.61
N PHE A 317 -2.78 -7.20 -23.60
CA PHE A 317 -3.60 -8.41 -23.42
C PHE A 317 -3.10 -9.57 -24.27
N HIS A 318 -1.79 -9.82 -24.26
CA HIS A 318 -1.19 -10.91 -25.00
C HIS A 318 -1.35 -12.26 -24.28
N GLU A 319 -1.44 -13.35 -25.05
CA GLU A 319 -1.70 -14.69 -24.50
C GLU A 319 -0.42 -15.38 -23.99
N ASP A 320 0.72 -15.04 -24.60
CA ASP A 320 2.05 -15.60 -24.33
C ASP A 320 2.82 -14.86 -23.22
N TYR A 321 2.12 -14.42 -22.17
CA TYR A 321 2.76 -13.87 -20.95
C TYR A 321 2.91 -14.97 -19.89
N PRO A 322 4.01 -15.01 -19.10
CA PRO A 322 5.29 -14.34 -19.34
C PRO A 322 6.01 -14.91 -20.57
N PRO A 323 7.07 -14.24 -21.09
CA PRO A 323 7.91 -14.76 -22.17
C PRO A 323 8.48 -16.14 -21.85
N LYS A 324 8.64 -16.97 -22.89
CA LYS A 324 9.15 -18.35 -22.76
C LYS A 324 10.62 -18.42 -22.37
N GLU A 325 11.42 -17.45 -22.79
CA GLU A 325 12.84 -17.36 -22.46
C GLU A 325 13.00 -16.71 -21.08
N ALA A 326 13.36 -17.53 -20.10
CA ALA A 326 13.60 -17.09 -18.72
C ALA A 326 15.10 -16.96 -18.45
N TYR A 327 15.49 -15.87 -17.79
CA TYR A 327 16.83 -15.71 -17.23
C TYR A 327 17.05 -16.74 -16.13
N SER A 328 18.14 -17.50 -16.22
CA SER A 328 18.52 -18.48 -15.20
C SER A 328 19.41 -17.81 -14.14
N LEU A 329 18.89 -17.71 -12.92
CA LEU A 329 19.64 -17.16 -11.79
C LEU A 329 20.61 -18.19 -11.24
N THR A 330 21.84 -17.76 -10.96
CA THR A 330 22.77 -18.52 -10.13
C THR A 330 22.31 -18.55 -8.66
N PRO A 331 22.79 -19.52 -7.84
CA PRO A 331 22.53 -19.53 -6.40
C PRO A 331 22.93 -18.23 -5.69
N LEU A 332 24.06 -17.63 -6.12
CA LEU A 332 24.56 -16.37 -5.56
C LEU A 332 23.66 -15.19 -5.94
N GLU A 333 23.27 -15.06 -7.21
CA GLU A 333 22.32 -14.01 -7.65
C GLU A 333 20.98 -14.15 -6.91
N THR A 334 20.48 -15.38 -6.72
CA THR A 334 19.26 -15.63 -5.94
C THR A 334 19.38 -15.10 -4.51
N LYS A 335 20.49 -15.41 -3.83
CA LYS A 335 20.74 -14.91 -2.45
C LYS A 335 20.85 -13.38 -2.42
N ILE A 336 21.56 -12.80 -3.39
CA ILE A 336 21.70 -11.34 -3.54
C ILE A 336 20.32 -10.69 -3.71
N ILE A 337 19.48 -11.22 -4.61
CA ILE A 337 18.15 -10.68 -4.87
C ILE A 337 17.25 -10.79 -3.62
N ASP A 338 17.23 -11.95 -2.95
CA ASP A 338 16.42 -12.14 -1.75
C ASP A 338 16.84 -11.22 -0.59
N ASP A 339 18.12 -10.89 -0.47
CA ASP A 339 18.59 -9.93 0.53
C ASP A 339 18.35 -8.48 0.12
N LEU A 340 18.48 -8.14 -1.17
CA LEU A 340 18.10 -6.83 -1.69
C LEU A 340 16.61 -6.56 -1.50
N VAL A 341 15.77 -7.57 -1.67
CA VAL A 341 14.32 -7.49 -1.50
C VAL A 341 13.96 -7.58 -0.01
N GLY A 342 13.89 -6.42 0.64
CA GLY A 342 13.39 -6.29 2.00
C GLY A 342 14.41 -5.78 3.02
N LYS A 343 15.71 -5.74 2.68
CA LYS A 343 16.76 -5.15 3.53
C LYS A 343 17.31 -3.83 2.97
N TYR A 344 16.42 -2.95 2.51
CA TYR A 344 16.77 -1.65 1.89
C TYR A 344 17.57 -0.68 2.74
N ASN A 345 17.55 -0.87 4.06
CA ASN A 345 18.27 0.00 4.97
C ASN A 345 19.75 -0.37 5.09
N LEU A 346 20.15 -1.55 4.59
CA LEU A 346 21.55 -1.92 4.56
C LEU A 346 22.27 -1.16 3.45
N THR A 347 23.37 -0.54 3.81
CA THR A 347 24.36 -0.03 2.87
C THR A 347 24.91 -1.19 2.02
N GLN A 348 25.48 -0.87 0.86
CA GLN A 348 26.13 -1.87 0.02
C GLN A 348 27.24 -2.63 0.76
N LYS A 349 27.94 -1.97 1.69
CA LYS A 349 28.96 -2.59 2.53
C LYS A 349 28.36 -3.61 3.49
N GLU A 350 27.33 -3.23 4.24
CA GLU A 350 26.65 -4.12 5.18
C GLU A 350 26.01 -5.32 4.47
N LEU A 351 25.43 -5.09 3.28
CA LEU A 351 24.88 -6.16 2.46
C LEU A 351 25.96 -7.12 1.98
N ALA A 352 27.12 -6.60 1.55
CA ALA A 352 28.25 -7.42 1.13
C ALA A 352 28.82 -8.26 2.30
N GLU A 353 28.97 -7.65 3.48
CA GLU A 353 29.37 -8.33 4.70
C GLU A 353 28.38 -9.45 5.07
N HIS A 354 27.08 -9.17 5.01
CA HIS A 354 26.03 -10.15 5.28
C HIS A 354 26.06 -11.34 4.30
N LEU A 355 26.37 -11.07 3.04
CA LEU A 355 26.46 -12.09 2.01
C LEU A 355 27.78 -12.89 2.07
N GLY A 356 28.76 -12.43 2.85
CA GLY A 356 30.10 -13.02 2.95
C GLY A 356 30.94 -12.77 1.70
N MET A 357 30.80 -11.60 1.08
CA MET A 357 31.47 -11.27 -0.18
C MET A 357 32.08 -9.87 -0.19
N HIS A 358 33.03 -9.64 -1.10
CA HIS A 358 33.58 -8.29 -1.32
C HIS A 358 32.54 -7.36 -1.96
N ALA A 359 32.48 -6.11 -1.49
CA ALA A 359 31.51 -5.10 -1.94
C ALA A 359 31.57 -4.80 -3.45
N GLN A 360 32.75 -4.94 -4.05
CA GLN A 360 32.94 -4.74 -5.49
C GLN A 360 32.30 -5.87 -6.31
N ASN A 361 32.42 -7.13 -5.87
CA ASN A 361 31.75 -8.26 -6.51
C ASN A 361 30.22 -8.12 -6.43
N LEU A 362 29.70 -7.69 -5.27
CA LEU A 362 28.28 -7.36 -5.12
C LEU A 362 27.86 -6.25 -6.10
N SER A 363 28.68 -5.21 -6.25
CA SER A 363 28.43 -4.11 -7.19
C SER A 363 28.31 -4.60 -8.63
N THR A 364 29.27 -5.41 -9.08
CA THR A 364 29.30 -5.95 -10.44
C THR A 364 28.08 -6.80 -10.72
N ILE A 365 27.72 -7.71 -9.82
CA ILE A 365 26.53 -8.56 -9.99
C ILE A 365 25.26 -7.72 -9.97
N LYS A 366 25.14 -6.75 -9.05
CA LYS A 366 23.99 -5.86 -8.98
C LYS A 366 23.82 -5.03 -10.25
N LEU A 367 24.89 -4.46 -10.79
CA LEU A 367 24.87 -3.70 -12.05
C LEU A 367 24.43 -4.59 -13.21
N LYS A 368 25.00 -5.80 -13.34
CA LYS A 368 24.55 -6.77 -14.34
C LYS A 368 23.05 -7.06 -14.23
N LEU A 369 22.55 -7.36 -13.02
CA LEU A 369 21.12 -7.63 -12.80
C LEU A 369 20.22 -6.42 -13.11
N LEU A 370 20.72 -5.19 -12.98
CA LEU A 370 20.03 -3.96 -13.38
C LEU A 370 20.04 -3.80 -14.90
N ASP A 371 21.19 -3.99 -15.54
CA ASP A 371 21.37 -3.88 -17.00
C ASP A 371 20.52 -4.91 -17.74
N ASP A 372 20.46 -6.14 -17.22
CA ASP A 372 19.62 -7.22 -17.73
C ASP A 372 18.11 -7.05 -17.37
N ASN A 373 17.77 -6.00 -16.61
CA ASN A 373 16.43 -5.68 -16.11
C ASN A 373 15.77 -6.84 -15.32
N ILE A 374 16.58 -7.58 -14.58
CA ILE A 374 16.14 -8.62 -13.64
C ILE A 374 15.64 -7.98 -12.34
N ILE A 375 16.33 -6.92 -11.92
CA ILE A 375 15.90 -6.05 -10.84
C ILE A 375 15.84 -4.60 -11.33
N TYR A 376 15.05 -3.76 -10.67
CA TYR A 376 14.98 -2.33 -10.98
C TYR A 376 14.57 -1.50 -9.76
N PRO A 377 15.03 -0.25 -9.65
CA PRO A 377 14.61 0.64 -8.58
C PRO A 377 13.18 1.13 -8.84
N ARG A 378 12.40 1.25 -7.78
CA ARG A 378 11.03 1.75 -7.78
C ARG A 378 10.85 2.75 -6.68
N PHE A 379 10.31 3.90 -7.06
CA PHE A 379 9.83 4.93 -6.15
C PHE A 379 8.54 4.48 -5.45
N GLU A 380 8.51 4.55 -4.12
CA GLU A 380 7.35 4.23 -3.29
C GLU A 380 7.13 5.31 -2.22
N MET A 381 5.87 5.67 -2.01
CA MET A 381 5.44 6.44 -0.85
C MET A 381 4.37 5.66 -0.11
N ARG A 382 4.35 5.77 1.22
CA ARG A 382 3.43 5.01 2.07
C ARG A 382 2.37 5.86 2.73
N ASN A 383 2.66 7.13 3.00
CA ASN A 383 1.87 7.94 3.95
C ASN A 383 1.15 9.11 3.30
N PHE A 384 1.09 9.16 1.97
CA PHE A 384 0.65 10.37 1.31
C PHE A 384 -0.85 10.39 0.99
N LEU A 385 -1.44 9.22 0.71
CA LEU A 385 -2.85 9.10 0.41
C LEU A 385 -3.49 8.01 1.26
N PRO A 386 -4.60 8.31 1.94
CA PRO A 386 -5.11 7.46 3.01
C PRO A 386 -6.03 6.35 2.50
N ILE A 387 -6.60 6.47 1.29
CA ILE A 387 -7.54 5.48 0.76
C ILE A 387 -6.83 4.59 -0.27
N GLY A 388 -6.45 3.39 0.16
CA GLY A 388 -6.13 2.31 -0.77
C GLY A 388 -7.41 1.68 -1.34
N CYS A 389 -7.47 1.49 -2.65
CA CYS A 389 -8.59 0.86 -3.33
C CYS A 389 -8.14 -0.23 -4.29
N VAL A 390 -9.04 -1.16 -4.56
CA VAL A 390 -8.94 -2.13 -5.65
C VAL A 390 -10.08 -1.87 -6.62
N LEU A 391 -9.73 -1.45 -7.83
CA LEU A 391 -10.64 -1.35 -8.96
C LEU A 391 -10.53 -2.62 -9.81
N TRP A 392 -11.60 -3.39 -9.90
CA TRP A 392 -11.76 -4.42 -10.91
C TRP A 392 -12.76 -3.94 -11.94
N CYS A 393 -12.40 -3.93 -13.22
CA CYS A 393 -13.25 -3.44 -14.30
C CYS A 393 -13.20 -4.40 -15.47
N SER A 394 -14.31 -4.54 -16.19
CA SER A 394 -14.36 -5.39 -17.38
C SER A 394 -15.08 -4.72 -18.54
N SER A 395 -14.62 -5.01 -19.75
CA SER A 395 -15.24 -4.53 -20.99
C SER A 395 -14.81 -5.42 -22.16
N SER A 396 -15.74 -5.72 -23.06
CA SER A 396 -15.44 -6.28 -24.37
C SER A 396 -14.93 -5.23 -25.38
N ASN A 397 -15.08 -3.94 -25.08
CA ASN A 397 -14.69 -2.87 -25.98
C ASN A 397 -13.24 -2.41 -25.73
N GLN A 398 -12.34 -2.83 -26.62
CA GLN A 398 -10.91 -2.47 -26.55
C GLN A 398 -10.67 -0.96 -26.51
N LYS A 399 -11.42 -0.16 -27.29
CA LYS A 399 -11.26 1.30 -27.36
C LYS A 399 -11.45 1.99 -26.00
N ILE A 400 -12.27 1.38 -25.14
CA ILE A 400 -12.49 1.89 -23.79
C ILE A 400 -11.22 1.73 -22.97
N PHE A 401 -10.56 0.56 -23.01
CA PHE A 401 -9.30 0.37 -22.30
C PHE A 401 -8.13 1.18 -22.89
N GLU A 402 -8.10 1.43 -24.21
CA GLU A 402 -7.12 2.32 -24.84
C GLU A 402 -7.14 3.74 -24.24
N THR A 403 -8.30 4.18 -23.73
CA THR A 403 -8.50 5.52 -23.14
C THR A 403 -8.47 5.48 -21.62
N PHE A 404 -9.10 4.46 -21.04
CA PHE A 404 -9.31 4.35 -19.60
C PHE A 404 -8.02 4.03 -18.85
N ILE A 405 -7.12 3.22 -19.42
CA ILE A 405 -5.82 2.92 -18.82
C ILE A 405 -4.97 4.20 -18.67
N PRO A 406 -4.75 5.01 -19.73
CA PRO A 406 -4.08 6.31 -19.60
C PRO A 406 -4.72 7.24 -18.57
N LEU A 407 -6.06 7.26 -18.47
CA LEU A 407 -6.76 8.05 -17.46
C LEU A 407 -6.40 7.58 -16.05
N LEU A 408 -6.40 6.27 -15.79
CA LEU A 408 -6.01 5.73 -14.48
C LEU A 408 -4.53 5.99 -14.17
N GLN A 409 -3.65 6.04 -15.17
CA GLN A 409 -2.25 6.42 -14.98
C GLN A 409 -2.06 7.88 -14.56
N LYS A 410 -3.10 8.74 -14.70
CA LYS A 410 -3.10 10.11 -14.18
C LYS A 410 -3.47 10.20 -12.70
N LEU A 411 -3.96 9.12 -12.10
CA LEU A 411 -4.23 9.04 -10.67
C LEU A 411 -2.93 9.09 -9.85
N PRO A 412 -2.96 9.63 -8.63
CA PRO A 412 -1.78 9.85 -7.80
C PRO A 412 -0.81 8.67 -7.74
N PHE A 413 -1.36 7.49 -7.42
CA PHE A 413 -0.69 6.21 -7.54
C PHE A 413 -1.63 5.23 -8.22
N SER A 414 -1.09 4.52 -9.20
CA SER A 414 -1.79 3.44 -9.86
C SER A 414 -0.85 2.26 -10.06
N ASN A 415 -1.33 1.06 -9.77
CA ASN A 415 -0.76 -0.20 -10.20
C ASN A 415 -1.84 -0.92 -11.00
N ILE A 416 -1.76 -0.78 -12.32
CA ILE A 416 -2.75 -1.23 -13.28
C ILE A 416 -2.27 -2.56 -13.85
N SER A 417 -3.01 -3.62 -13.56
CA SER A 417 -2.75 -4.98 -14.01
C SER A 417 -3.80 -5.39 -15.06
N PRO A 418 -3.43 -5.44 -16.36
CA PRO A 418 -4.23 -6.09 -17.39
C PRO A 418 -4.31 -7.59 -17.10
N VAL A 419 -5.53 -8.11 -17.00
CA VAL A 419 -5.77 -9.50 -16.62
C VAL A 419 -6.82 -10.16 -17.51
N ARG A 420 -6.76 -11.48 -17.59
CA ARG A 420 -7.80 -12.32 -18.19
C ARG A 420 -8.26 -13.36 -17.20
N ASN A 421 -9.56 -13.61 -17.21
CA ASN A 421 -10.16 -14.66 -16.41
C ASN A 421 -10.00 -16.02 -17.10
N TYR A 422 -9.66 -17.07 -16.34
CA TYR A 422 -9.57 -18.42 -16.90
C TYR A 422 -10.92 -19.01 -17.33
N ARG A 423 -12.04 -18.60 -16.72
CA ARG A 423 -13.41 -18.99 -17.14
C ARG A 423 -13.88 -18.23 -18.37
N GLU A 424 -13.49 -16.97 -18.50
CA GLU A 424 -13.90 -16.07 -19.59
C GLU A 424 -12.68 -15.46 -20.30
N PRO A 425 -11.86 -16.26 -21.01
CA PRO A 425 -10.55 -15.81 -21.52
C PRO A 425 -10.63 -14.75 -22.62
N LYS A 426 -11.82 -14.55 -23.21
CA LYS A 426 -12.09 -13.51 -24.21
C LYS A 426 -12.43 -12.16 -23.57
N LYS A 427 -12.84 -12.14 -22.30
CA LYS A 427 -13.23 -10.92 -21.60
C LYS A 427 -11.99 -10.19 -21.11
N LEU A 428 -11.83 -8.95 -21.55
CA LEU A 428 -10.73 -8.11 -21.10
C LEU A 428 -11.09 -7.53 -19.74
N GLN A 429 -10.17 -7.68 -18.80
CA GLN A 429 -10.36 -7.22 -17.43
C GLN A 429 -9.15 -6.44 -16.96
N LEU A 430 -9.41 -5.50 -16.06
CA LEU A 430 -8.41 -4.67 -15.43
C LEU A 430 -8.53 -4.86 -13.93
N LEU A 431 -7.43 -5.16 -13.27
CA LEU A 431 -7.33 -5.09 -11.82
C LEU A 431 -6.34 -3.98 -11.48
N SER A 432 -6.78 -2.94 -10.78
CA SER A 432 -5.94 -1.79 -10.43
C SER A 432 -5.93 -1.55 -8.93
N PHE A 433 -4.73 -1.46 -8.36
CA PHE A 433 -4.55 -0.96 -7.00
C PHE A 433 -4.28 0.54 -7.07
N LEU A 434 -5.12 1.33 -6.42
CA LEU A 434 -5.14 2.79 -6.52
C LEU A 434 -5.00 3.39 -5.13
N PHE A 435 -4.19 4.44 -4.96
CA PHE A 435 -4.25 5.26 -3.76
C PHE A 435 -4.87 6.61 -4.09
N LEU A 436 -5.91 6.98 -3.34
CA LEU A 436 -6.76 8.13 -3.59
C LEU A 436 -7.01 8.89 -2.29
N ASP A 437 -7.46 10.13 -2.42
CA ASP A 437 -8.19 10.80 -1.36
C ASP A 437 -9.71 10.59 -1.51
N ASP A 438 -10.47 11.09 -0.56
CA ASP A 438 -11.93 10.97 -0.49
C ASP A 438 -12.64 11.60 -1.69
N ILE A 439 -12.19 12.77 -2.14
CA ILE A 439 -12.78 13.50 -3.27
C ILE A 439 -12.51 12.76 -4.58
N LEU A 440 -11.26 12.37 -4.84
CA LEU A 440 -10.92 11.59 -6.03
C LEU A 440 -11.64 10.24 -6.04
N TYR A 441 -11.75 9.57 -4.90
CA TYR A 441 -12.50 8.32 -4.79
C TYR A 441 -13.96 8.53 -5.21
N ARG A 442 -14.64 9.53 -4.64
CA ARG A 442 -16.03 9.85 -4.99
C ARG A 442 -16.19 10.20 -6.46
N ASN A 443 -15.30 11.04 -7.00
CA ASN A 443 -15.35 11.47 -8.39
C ASN A 443 -15.12 10.29 -9.35
N LEU A 444 -14.20 9.38 -9.01
CA LEU A 444 -13.97 8.15 -9.77
C LEU A 444 -15.20 7.24 -9.74
N VAL A 445 -15.86 7.05 -8.60
CA VAL A 445 -17.12 6.29 -8.51
C VAL A 445 -18.18 6.88 -9.45
N VAL A 446 -18.41 8.19 -9.38
CA VAL A 446 -19.41 8.86 -10.23
C VAL A 446 -19.09 8.69 -11.72
N PHE A 447 -17.81 8.82 -12.08
CA PHE A 447 -17.34 8.60 -13.44
C PHE A 447 -17.56 7.15 -13.91
N LEU A 448 -17.18 6.16 -13.11
CA LEU A 448 -17.37 4.74 -13.42
C LEU A 448 -18.86 4.38 -13.56
N MET A 449 -19.71 4.90 -12.67
CA MET A 449 -21.16 4.74 -12.77
C MET A 449 -21.72 5.32 -14.07
N LYS A 450 -21.16 6.44 -14.54
CA LYS A 450 -21.53 7.02 -15.83
C LYS A 450 -21.11 6.12 -17.00
N LEU A 451 -19.86 5.63 -17.01
CA LEU A 451 -19.39 4.68 -18.03
C LEU A 451 -20.27 3.42 -18.09
N LEU A 452 -20.68 2.91 -16.92
CA LEU A 452 -21.57 1.74 -16.82
C LEU A 452 -22.96 2.04 -17.41
N ARG A 453 -23.58 3.18 -17.03
CA ARG A 453 -24.89 3.61 -17.56
C ARG A 453 -24.87 3.82 -19.07
N GLU A 454 -23.77 4.34 -19.60
CA GLU A 454 -23.53 4.54 -21.04
C GLU A 454 -23.09 3.26 -21.77
N LYS A 455 -23.05 2.11 -21.06
CA LYS A 455 -22.64 0.80 -21.60
C LYS A 455 -21.23 0.80 -22.21
N GLN A 456 -20.36 1.68 -21.73
CA GLN A 456 -18.95 1.73 -22.14
C GLN A 456 -18.11 0.67 -21.41
N ILE A 457 -18.46 0.40 -20.15
CA ILE A 457 -17.94 -0.76 -19.39
C ILE A 457 -19.09 -1.71 -19.09
N GLU A 458 -18.79 -2.99 -18.95
CA GLU A 458 -19.79 -4.02 -18.67
C GLU A 458 -20.07 -4.12 -17.18
N ASP A 459 -19.02 -4.02 -16.38
CA ASP A 459 -19.07 -4.16 -14.93
C ASP A 459 -17.82 -3.54 -14.30
N PHE A 460 -17.97 -3.05 -13.06
CA PHE A 460 -16.85 -2.66 -12.23
C PHE A 460 -17.12 -2.87 -10.73
N GLN A 461 -16.04 -3.09 -9.99
CA GLN A 461 -15.98 -3.11 -8.54
C GLN A 461 -14.89 -2.16 -8.09
N LEU A 462 -15.24 -1.08 -7.38
CA LEU A 462 -14.27 -0.21 -6.73
C LEU A 462 -14.38 -0.37 -5.21
N GLY A 463 -13.57 -1.26 -4.66
CA GLY A 463 -13.59 -1.56 -3.24
C GLY A 463 -12.51 -0.83 -2.46
N VAL A 464 -12.85 -0.36 -1.26
CA VAL A 464 -11.86 0.18 -0.32
C VAL A 464 -11.09 -0.97 0.32
N ASN A 465 -9.77 -0.87 0.32
CA ASN A 465 -8.88 -1.87 0.90
C ASN A 465 -8.93 -1.79 2.44
N VAL A 466 -9.40 -2.87 3.07
CA VAL A 466 -9.49 -3.02 4.53
C VAL A 466 -8.22 -3.62 5.09
N GLU A 467 -7.56 -4.49 4.35
CA GLU A 467 -6.37 -5.18 4.81
C GLU A 467 -5.56 -5.62 3.60
N SER A 468 -4.26 -5.36 3.60
CA SER A 468 -3.39 -5.86 2.54
C SER A 468 -1.97 -6.08 3.00
N TYR A 469 -1.40 -7.20 2.57
CA TYR A 469 0.01 -7.56 2.69
C TYR A 469 0.50 -8.01 1.33
N PHE A 470 1.61 -7.45 0.88
CA PHE A 470 2.24 -7.80 -0.41
C PHE A 470 3.76 -7.82 -0.23
N GLY A 471 4.47 -8.55 -1.09
CA GLY A 471 5.92 -8.72 -0.98
C GLY A 471 6.35 -9.84 -0.03
N MET A 472 5.53 -10.88 0.14
CA MET A 472 5.86 -12.07 0.93
C MET A 472 6.65 -13.10 0.12
N ALA A 473 6.59 -13.03 -1.21
CA ALA A 473 7.27 -13.96 -2.08
C ALA A 473 8.78 -13.72 -2.05
N LYS A 474 9.55 -14.80 -1.90
CA LYS A 474 11.01 -14.81 -2.04
C LYS A 474 11.38 -15.64 -3.25
N VAL A 475 12.44 -15.24 -3.96
CA VAL A 475 12.94 -15.96 -5.14
C VAL A 475 13.30 -17.38 -4.75
N ALA A 476 14.00 -17.59 -3.63
CA ALA A 476 14.39 -18.92 -3.17
C ALA A 476 13.21 -19.84 -2.79
N ASN A 477 12.01 -19.29 -2.58
CA ASN A 477 10.80 -20.08 -2.32
C ASN A 477 10.10 -20.52 -3.61
N ILE A 478 10.24 -19.73 -4.68
CA ILE A 478 9.50 -19.89 -5.93
C ILE A 478 10.32 -20.70 -6.94
N LEU A 479 11.58 -20.33 -7.12
CA LEU A 479 12.48 -21.02 -8.03
C LEU A 479 13.07 -22.26 -7.33
N PRO A 480 13.19 -23.39 -8.06
CA PRO A 480 13.85 -24.57 -7.51
C PRO A 480 15.28 -24.22 -7.09
N LYS A 481 15.76 -24.86 -6.02
CA LYS A 481 17.19 -24.80 -5.68
C LYS A 481 17.95 -25.53 -6.79
N SER A 482 18.60 -24.75 -7.64
CA SER A 482 19.53 -25.24 -8.67
C SER A 482 20.71 -25.96 -8.05
#